data_AF-A0A2A5JP59-F1
#
_entry.id   AF-A0A2A5JP59-F1
#
_cell.length_a   1.000
_cell.length_b   1.000
_cell.length_c   1.000
_cell.angle_alpha   90.00
_cell.angle_beta   90.00
_cell.angle_gamma   90.00
#
_symmetry.space_group_name_H-M   'P 1'
#
loop_
_entity.id
_entity.type
_entity.pdbx_description
1 polymer ?
#
loop_
_entity_poly.entity_id
_entity_poly.type
_entity_poly.pdbx_seq_one_letter_code
_entity_poly.pdbx_strand_id
1 'polypeptide(L)'
;MKFIPFRDLQCPGLETALWYCRLLFLTGMALVVLGAIKEGIAIYHWLAALIANGDVKIKAAYIYDLDLLSHPNFHLIVLGIVKVYFACGLAIKLKSMSRERSA
;
A
#
# COMPACT_ATOMS: atom_id res chain seq x y z
N MET A 1 -18.98 -9.08 7.85
CA MET A 1 -17.75 -8.32 7.51
C MET A 1 -16.76 -8.41 8.67
N LYS A 2 -15.83 -9.38 8.62
CA LYS A 2 -14.76 -9.58 9.63
C LYS A 2 -13.42 -9.68 8.89
N PHE A 3 -12.84 -8.55 8.51
CA PHE A 3 -11.48 -8.54 7.95
C PHE A 3 -10.73 -7.26 8.35
N ILE A 4 -10.88 -6.84 9.60
CA ILE A 4 -9.93 -5.93 10.22
C ILE A 4 -9.05 -6.80 11.12
N PRO A 5 -7.78 -7.08 10.74
CA PRO A 5 -6.92 -8.02 11.46
C PRO A 5 -6.62 -7.63 12.93
N PHE A 6 -7.09 -6.46 13.37
CA PHE A 6 -6.83 -5.88 14.68
C PHE A 6 -8.07 -5.69 15.56
N ARG A 7 -9.26 -6.10 15.10
CA ARG A 7 -10.53 -5.76 15.77
C ARG A 7 -10.63 -6.36 17.17
N ASP A 8 -10.19 -7.59 17.32
CA ASP A 8 -10.35 -8.38 18.55
C ASP A 8 -8.99 -8.66 19.24
N LEU A 9 -7.93 -7.92 18.86
CA LEU A 9 -6.58 -8.12 19.39
C LEU A 9 -6.36 -7.17 20.59
N GLN A 10 -6.36 -7.72 21.81
CA GLN A 10 -6.05 -7.02 23.04
C GLN A 10 -4.94 -7.78 23.77
N CYS A 11 -3.78 -7.16 23.93
CA CYS A 11 -2.64 -7.74 24.62
C CYS A 11 -2.23 -6.82 25.78
N PRO A 12 -2.74 -7.06 27.00
CA PRO A 12 -2.38 -6.24 28.16
C PRO A 12 -0.86 -6.28 28.39
N GLY A 13 -0.24 -5.09 28.36
CA GLY A 13 1.22 -4.90 28.41
C GLY A 13 1.93 -4.69 27.07
N LEU A 14 1.24 -4.83 25.92
CA LEU A 14 1.79 -4.59 24.57
C LEU A 14 0.95 -3.60 23.74
N GLU A 15 0.21 -2.71 24.41
CA GLU A 15 -0.68 -1.74 23.76
C GLU A 15 0.04 -0.85 22.76
N THR A 16 1.24 -0.36 23.09
CA THR A 16 2.05 0.48 22.19
C THR A 16 2.42 -0.25 20.90
N ALA A 17 2.78 -1.53 20.97
CA ALA A 17 3.08 -2.34 19.79
C ALA A 17 1.84 -2.55 18.93
N LEU A 18 0.68 -2.71 19.56
CA LEU A 18 -0.61 -2.86 18.88
C LEU A 18 -1.03 -1.58 18.16
N TRP A 19 -0.86 -0.42 18.79
CA TRP A 19 -1.08 0.90 18.19
C TRP A 19 -0.13 1.15 17.03
N TYR A 20 1.16 0.84 17.19
CA TYR A 20 2.14 0.94 16.12
C TYR A 20 1.77 0.07 14.92
N CYS A 21 1.30 -1.15 15.19
CA CYS A 21 0.85 -2.08 14.16
C CYS A 21 -0.37 -1.55 13.39
N ARG A 22 -1.35 -0.97 14.08
CA ARG A 22 -2.51 -0.31 13.47
C ARG A 22 -2.11 0.91 12.62
N LEU A 23 -1.18 1.72 13.12
CA LEU A 23 -0.66 2.89 12.42
C LEU A 23 0.08 2.49 11.14
N LEU A 24 0.93 1.46 11.20
CA LEU A 24 1.62 0.90 10.03
C LEU A 24 0.63 0.41 8.98
N PHE A 25 -0.42 -0.31 9.41
CA PHE A 25 -1.45 -0.78 8.49
C PHE A 25 -2.20 0.37 7.82
N LEU A 26 -2.67 1.34 8.61
CA LEU A 26 -3.43 2.48 8.10
C LEU A 26 -2.61 3.34 7.14
N THR A 27 -1.37 3.67 7.53
CA THR A 27 -0.46 4.45 6.67
C THR A 27 -0.03 3.66 5.44
N GLY A 28 0.15 2.34 5.55
CA GLY A 28 0.43 1.46 4.41
C GLY A 28 -0.71 1.47 3.39
N MET A 29 -1.94 1.26 3.86
CA MET A 29 -3.14 1.31 2.99
C MET A 29 -3.32 2.69 2.35
N ALA A 30 -3.10 3.78 3.11
CA ALA A 30 -3.19 5.13 2.56
C ALA A 30 -2.17 5.37 1.43
N LEU A 31 -0.94 4.87 1.58
CA LEU A 31 0.09 4.97 0.54
C LEU A 31 -0.25 4.15 -0.70
N VAL A 32 -0.81 2.94 -0.54
CA VAL A 32 -1.29 2.13 -1.67
C VAL A 32 -2.38 2.86 -2.44
N VAL A 33 -3.41 3.36 -1.74
CA VAL A 33 -4.52 4.08 -2.37
C VAL A 33 -4.04 5.35 -3.06
N LEU A 34 -3.20 6.15 -2.39
CA LEU A 34 -2.66 7.38 -2.96
C LEU A 34 -1.81 7.11 -4.21
N GLY A 35 -0.94 6.09 -4.15
CA GLY A 35 -0.12 5.69 -5.29
C GLY A 35 -0.96 5.21 -6.46
N ALA A 36 -1.98 4.38 -6.19
CA ALA A 36 -2.91 3.88 -7.22
C ALA A 36 -3.72 5.02 -7.88
N ILE A 37 -4.21 5.99 -7.12
CA ILE A 37 -4.92 7.15 -7.66
C ILE A 37 -4.00 7.99 -8.55
N LYS A 38 -2.79 8.31 -8.07
CA LYS A 38 -1.83 9.10 -8.85
C LYS A 38 -1.44 8.40 -10.15
N GLU A 39 -1.25 7.09 -10.10
CA GLU A 39 -0.94 6.31 -11.28
C GLU A 39 -2.12 6.27 -12.26
N GLY A 40 -3.34 6.04 -11.76
CA GLY A 40 -4.55 6.10 -12.58
C GLY A 40 -4.74 7.45 -13.26
N ILE A 41 -4.44 8.56 -12.58
CA ILE A 41 -4.47 9.91 -13.15
C ILE A 41 -3.42 10.08 -14.25
N ALA A 42 -2.20 9.58 -14.04
CA ALA A 42 -1.13 9.65 -15.04
C ALA A 42 -1.51 8.87 -16.31
N ILE A 43 -2.05 7.66 -16.15
CA ILE A 43 -2.56 6.81 -17.25
C ILE A 43 -3.70 7.53 -17.99
N TYR A 44 -4.63 8.14 -17.26
CA TYR A 44 -5.74 8.88 -17.87
C TYR A 44 -5.25 10.06 -18.72
N HIS A 45 -4.34 10.88 -18.18
CA HIS A 45 -3.78 12.02 -18.93
C HIS A 45 -3.03 11.55 -20.17
N TRP A 46 -2.30 10.42 -20.07
CA TRP A 46 -1.65 9.80 -21.22
C TRP A 46 -2.66 9.35 -22.28
N LEU A 47 -3.72 8.65 -21.88
CA LEU A 47 -4.76 8.17 -22.81
C LEU A 47 -5.48 9.35 -23.50
N ALA A 48 -5.81 10.39 -22.75
CA ALA A 48 -6.43 11.61 -23.27
C ALA A 48 -5.51 12.33 -24.26
N ALA A 49 -4.21 12.42 -23.96
CA ALA A 49 -3.23 13.05 -24.85
C ALA A 49 -3.00 12.25 -26.14
N LEU A 50 -3.08 10.92 -26.07
CA LEU A 50 -2.98 10.02 -27.22
C LEU A 50 -4.16 10.20 -28.18
N ILE A 51 -5.39 10.27 -27.64
CA ILE A 51 -6.62 10.45 -28.41
C ILE A 51 -6.66 11.85 -29.05
N ALA A 52 -6.22 12.88 -28.33
CA ALA A 52 -6.30 14.27 -28.79
C ALA A 52 -5.29 14.63 -29.90
N ASN A 53 -4.12 13.98 -29.94
CA ASN A 53 -3.01 14.46 -30.77
C ASN A 53 -2.69 13.60 -32.01
N GLY A 54 -3.41 12.51 -32.28
CA GLY A 54 -3.44 11.80 -33.58
C GLY A 54 -2.14 11.14 -34.11
N ASP A 55 -0.95 11.68 -33.82
CA ASP A 55 0.33 11.33 -34.46
C ASP A 55 1.52 11.38 -33.47
N VAL A 56 1.36 10.75 -32.29
CA VAL A 56 2.34 10.82 -31.19
C VAL A 56 2.99 9.45 -30.91
N LYS A 57 3.26 8.65 -31.94
CA LYS A 57 3.93 7.34 -31.75
C LYS A 57 5.31 7.46 -31.06
N ILE A 58 5.95 8.64 -31.09
CA ILE A 58 7.30 8.86 -30.56
C ILE A 58 7.32 9.40 -29.12
N LYS A 59 6.37 10.28 -28.70
CA LYS A 59 6.33 10.74 -27.28
C LYS A 59 5.55 9.78 -26.38
N ALA A 60 4.60 9.02 -26.92
CA ALA A 60 3.86 8.03 -26.13
C ALA A 60 4.76 6.87 -25.68
N ALA A 61 5.73 6.46 -26.51
CA ALA A 61 6.73 5.44 -26.17
C ALA A 61 7.80 5.95 -25.20
N TYR A 62 8.13 7.24 -25.19
CA TYR A 62 9.14 7.82 -24.29
C TYR A 62 8.64 8.00 -22.84
N ILE A 63 7.34 8.26 -22.66
CA ILE A 63 6.72 8.37 -21.32
C ILE A 63 6.38 7.00 -20.73
N TYR A 64 6.13 6.01 -21.60
CA TYR A 64 5.92 4.61 -21.24
C TYR A 64 7.17 3.75 -21.49
N ASP A 65 8.36 4.36 -21.61
CA ASP A 65 9.59 3.57 -21.56
C ASP A 65 9.68 3.05 -20.13
N LEU A 66 9.51 1.74 -20.05
CA LEU A 66 8.59 1.10 -19.11
C LEU A 66 9.31 0.73 -17.82
N ASP A 67 10.07 1.65 -17.24
CA ASP A 67 10.67 1.40 -15.95
C ASP A 67 9.62 1.71 -14.87
N LEU A 68 8.64 0.80 -14.72
CA LEU A 68 7.60 0.85 -13.68
C LEU A 68 8.21 1.08 -12.29
N LEU A 69 9.45 0.63 -12.08
CA LEU A 69 10.23 0.84 -10.88
C LEU A 69 10.77 2.27 -10.73
N SER A 70 10.96 3.02 -11.81
CA SER A 70 11.43 4.41 -11.74
C SER A 70 10.33 5.40 -11.31
N HIS A 71 9.06 5.01 -11.46
CA HIS A 71 7.93 5.89 -11.17
C HIS A 71 7.77 6.09 -9.65
N PRO A 72 7.86 7.34 -9.15
CA PRO A 72 7.74 7.62 -7.71
C PRO A 72 6.37 7.21 -7.14
N ASN A 73 5.33 7.13 -7.97
CA ASN A 73 4.01 6.62 -7.59
C ASN A 73 4.05 5.12 -7.28
N PHE A 74 4.78 4.34 -8.07
CA PHE A 74 4.93 2.90 -7.87
C PHE A 74 5.74 2.62 -6.60
N HIS A 75 6.77 3.43 -6.31
CA HIS A 75 7.47 3.39 -5.02
C HIS A 75 6.54 3.61 -3.82
N LEU A 76 5.55 4.51 -3.92
CA LEU A 76 4.56 4.72 -2.86
C LEU A 76 3.68 3.47 -2.67
N ILE A 77 3.28 2.81 -3.75
CA ILE A 77 2.49 1.58 -3.71
C ILE A 77 3.31 0.46 -3.03
N VAL A 78 4.55 0.25 -3.47
CA VAL A 78 5.46 -0.77 -2.90
C VAL A 78 5.70 -0.51 -1.42
N LEU A 79 6.02 0.74 -1.04
CA LEU A 79 6.21 1.12 0.35
C LEU A 79 4.95 0.84 1.18
N GLY A 80 3.77 1.12 0.62
CA GLY A 80 2.48 0.82 1.24
C GLY A 80 2.28 -0.68 1.47
N ILE A 81 2.54 -1.51 0.45
CA ILE A 81 2.45 -2.97 0.53
C ILE A 81 3.39 -3.52 1.60
N VAL A 82 4.65 -3.06 1.63
CA VAL A 82 5.65 -3.47 2.62
C VAL A 82 5.15 -3.16 4.04
N LYS A 83 4.61 -1.96 4.28
CA LYS A 83 4.05 -1.59 5.59
C LYS A 83 2.87 -2.47 6.00
N VAL A 84 1.96 -2.76 5.06
CA VAL A 84 0.82 -3.65 5.31
C VAL A 84 1.29 -5.07 5.63
N TYR A 85 2.29 -5.58 4.90
CA TYR A 85 2.87 -6.90 5.15
C TYR A 85 3.48 -6.99 6.56
N PHE A 86 4.30 -6.02 6.94
CA PHE A 86 4.89 -5.96 8.29
C PHE A 86 3.82 -5.82 9.37
N ALA A 87 2.80 -5.00 9.15
CA ALA A 87 1.69 -4.87 10.10
C ALA A 87 0.93 -6.20 10.27
N CYS A 88 0.64 -6.92 9.19
CA CYS A 88 0.00 -8.23 9.28
C CYS A 88 0.89 -9.26 9.99
N GLY A 89 2.19 -9.31 9.69
CA GLY A 89 3.15 -10.20 10.35
C GLY A 89 3.25 -9.92 11.85
N LEU A 90 3.34 -8.64 12.24
CA LEU A 90 3.37 -8.22 13.63
C LEU A 90 2.05 -8.56 14.35
N ALA A 91 0.90 -8.39 13.68
CA ALA A 91 -0.41 -8.79 14.21
C ALA A 91 -0.47 -10.28 14.54
N ILE A 92 0.01 -11.13 13.62
CA ILE A 92 0.03 -12.58 13.79
C ILE A 92 0.91 -12.97 14.98
N LYS A 93 2.10 -12.36 15.09
CA LYS A 93 3.03 -12.62 16.21
C LYS A 93 2.46 -12.16 17.55
N LEU A 94 1.84 -10.99 17.60
CA LEU A 94 1.16 -10.52 18.82
C LEU A 94 0.03 -11.47 19.23
N LYS A 95 -0.70 -12.01 18.25
CA LYS A 95 -1.76 -12.99 18.48
C LYS A 95 -1.23 -14.32 19.05
N SER A 96 -0.08 -14.81 18.57
CA SER A 96 0.51 -16.05 19.09
C SER A 96 0.99 -15.89 20.53
N MET A 97 1.71 -14.79 20.83
CA MET A 97 2.19 -14.50 22.18
C MET A 97 1.05 -14.34 23.20
N SER A 98 -0.06 -13.73 22.78
CA SER A 98 -1.25 -13.61 23.64
C SER A 98 -1.86 -14.96 24.01
N ARG A 99 -1.79 -15.96 23.12
CA ARG A 99 -2.30 -17.31 23.39
C ARG A 99 -1.39 -18.08 24.32
N GLU A 100 -0.07 -17.99 24.13
CA GLU A 100 0.93 -18.62 25.01
C GLU A 100 0.85 -18.11 26.45
N ARG A 101 0.50 -16.85 26.65
CA ARG A 101 0.35 -16.25 27.99
C ARG A 101 -0.96 -16.64 28.71
N SER A 102 -1.91 -17.23 28.00
CA SER A 102 -3.23 -17.63 28.53
C SER A 102 -3.36 -19.16 28.73
N ALA A 103 -2.30 -19.92 28.42
CA ALA A 103 -2.19 -21.36 28.64
C ALA A 103 -1.27 -21.63 29.83
#